data_AF-A0A7L0EW61-F1
#
_entry.id   AF-A0A7L0EW61-F1
#
_cell.length_a   1.000
_cell.length_b   1.000
_cell.length_c   1.000
_cell.angle_alpha   90.00
_cell.angle_beta   90.00
_cell.angle_gamma   90.00
#
_symmetry.space_group_name_H-M   'P 1'
#
loop_
_entity.id
_entity.type
_entity.pdbx_description
1 polymer ?
#
loop_
_entity_poly.entity_id
_entity_poly.type
_entity_poly.pdbx_seq_one_letter_code
_entity_poly.pdbx_strand_id
1 'polypeptide(L)' 'SPEEVGAAGRAFRVFAQAGPEDEEGGYLVDHSTFIYLVGPDGLLHDYYGRGKTPEQIARSVRQHMRTYEPLLDDDEE' A
#
# COMPACT_ATOMS: atom_id res chain seq x y z
N SER A 1 -13.80 -4.44 9.46
CA SER A 1 -13.81 -4.49 10.93
C SER A 1 -12.43 -4.12 11.46
N PRO A 2 -12.26 -3.79 12.77
CA PRO A 2 -10.93 -3.55 13.33
C PRO A 2 -9.96 -4.71 13.13
N GLU A 3 -10.46 -5.95 13.14
CA GLU A 3 -9.69 -7.16 12.86
C GLU A 3 -9.20 -7.19 11.40
N GLU A 4 -10.08 -6.91 10.44
CA GLU A 4 -9.71 -6.86 9.00
C GLU A 4 -8.69 -5.75 8.72
N VAL A 5 -8.84 -4.58 9.37
CA VAL A 5 -7.87 -3.48 9.27
C VAL A 5 -6.51 -3.92 9.84
N GLY A 6 -6.50 -4.59 10.99
CA GLY A 6 -5.28 -5.13 11.58
C GLY A 6 -4.62 -6.20 10.71
N ALA A 7 -5.41 -7.08 10.08
CA ALA A 7 -4.92 -8.10 9.16
C ALA A 7 -4.27 -7.47 7.91
N ALA A 8 -4.95 -6.50 7.28
CA ALA A 8 -4.42 -5.76 6.15
C ALA A 8 -3.14 -4.98 6.53
N GLY A 9 -3.15 -4.29 7.67
CA GLY A 9 -1.98 -3.56 8.17
C GLY A 9 -0.74 -4.45 8.34
N ARG A 10 -0.91 -5.68 8.86
CA ARG A 10 0.18 -6.66 8.94
C ARG A 10 0.63 -7.17 7.58
N ALA A 11 -0.32 -7.50 6.69
CA ALA A 11 -0.02 -8.01 5.34
C ALA A 11 0.82 -7.01 4.52
N PHE A 12 0.49 -5.72 4.61
CA PHE A 12 1.20 -4.63 3.93
C PHE A 12 2.31 -3.98 4.77
N ARG A 13 2.59 -4.51 5.98
CA ARG A 13 3.60 -3.99 6.91
C ARG A 13 3.44 -2.49 7.20
N VAL A 14 2.20 -2.03 7.30
CA VAL A 14 1.85 -0.65 7.65
C VAL A 14 2.12 -0.41 9.12
N PHE A 15 2.85 0.66 9.44
CA PHE A 15 2.96 1.18 10.79
C PHE A 15 1.83 2.17 11.05
N ALA A 16 1.17 2.03 12.21
CA ALA A 16 0.19 2.97 12.73
C ALA A 16 0.24 2.95 14.26
N GLN A 17 0.36 4.12 14.88
CA GLN A 17 0.39 4.29 16.33
C GLN A 17 -0.43 5.52 16.72
N ALA A 18 -1.41 5.33 17.61
CA ALA A 18 -2.12 6.45 18.20
C ALA A 18 -1.18 7.23 19.12
N GLY A 19 -1.13 8.54 18.92
CA GLY A 19 -0.50 9.50 19.81
C GLY A 19 -1.35 9.76 21.06
N PRO A 20 -0.85 10.60 21.98
CA PRO A 20 -1.62 11.01 23.14
C PRO A 20 -2.87 11.80 22.72
N GLU A 21 -3.91 11.70 23.54
CA GLU A 21 -5.12 12.52 23.42
C GLU A 21 -4.83 13.98 23.81
N ASP A 22 -5.48 14.92 23.14
CA ASP A 22 -5.50 16.34 23.48
C ASP A 22 -6.59 16.67 24.52
N GLU A 23 -6.69 17.94 24.91
CA GLU A 23 -7.62 18.42 25.93
C GLU A 23 -9.11 18.23 25.55
N GLU A 24 -9.39 18.03 24.26
CA GLU A 24 -10.71 17.84 23.69
C GLU A 24 -10.99 16.36 23.35
N GLY A 25 -10.04 15.46 23.66
CA GLY A 25 -10.12 14.02 23.41
C GLY A 25 -9.77 13.60 21.97
N GLY A 26 -9.23 14.51 21.16
CA GLY A 26 -8.69 14.21 19.83
C GLY A 26 -7.30 13.59 19.92
N TYR A 27 -6.88 12.81 18.93
CA TYR A 27 -5.51 12.29 18.86
C TYR A 27 -5.00 12.24 17.42
N LEU A 28 -3.67 12.29 17.26
CA LEU A 28 -3.00 12.07 16.00
C LEU A 28 -2.58 10.60 15.86
N VAL A 29 -2.44 10.14 14.63
CA VAL A 29 -1.90 8.79 14.35
C VAL A 29 -0.62 8.93 13.57
N ASP A 30 0.48 8.50 14.18
CA ASP A 30 1.74 8.32 13.47
C ASP A 30 1.61 7.11 12.56
N HIS A 31 1.81 7.30 11.26
CA HIS A 31 1.61 6.25 10.27
C HIS A 31 2.64 6.26 9.15
N SER A 32 2.83 5.10 8.53
CA SER A 32 3.59 4.97 7.29
C SER A 32 2.95 5.80 6.16
N THR A 33 3.74 6.58 5.44
CA THR A 33 3.27 7.39 4.30
C THR A 33 3.79 6.82 2.98
N PHE A 34 3.31 5.62 2.65
CA PHE A 34 3.62 4.91 1.41
C PHE A 34 2.38 4.75 0.54
N ILE A 35 2.59 4.77 -0.78
CA ILE A 35 1.62 4.32 -1.79
C ILE A 35 2.10 2.94 -2.25
N TYR A 36 1.23 1.94 -2.28
CA TYR A 36 1.57 0.58 -2.71
C TYR A 36 1.03 0.32 -4.12
N LEU A 37 1.84 -0.33 -4.97
CA LEU A 37 1.41 -0.83 -6.27
C LEU A 37 1.13 -2.33 -6.17
N VAL A 38 -0.14 -2.69 -6.31
CA VAL A 38 -0.62 -4.08 -6.31
C VAL A 38 -1.01 -4.45 -7.74
N GLY A 39 -0.58 -5.64 -8.18
CA GLY A 39 -0.83 -6.18 -9.50
C GLY A 39 -2.25 -6.74 -9.65
N PRO A 40 -2.65 -7.07 -10.90
CA PRO A 40 -3.92 -7.73 -11.16
C PRO A 40 -4.09 -9.08 -10.43
N ASP A 41 -2.99 -9.80 -10.22
CA ASP A 41 -2.90 -11.06 -9.45
C ASP A 41 -2.95 -10.86 -7.92
N GLY A 42 -3.11 -9.62 -7.45
CA GLY A 42 -3.14 -9.27 -6.03
C GLY A 42 -1.76 -9.21 -5.37
N LEU A 43 -0.66 -9.33 -6.12
CA LEU A 43 0.68 -9.31 -5.57
C LEU A 43 1.26 -7.90 -5.48
N LEU A 44 2.10 -7.68 -4.46
CA LEU A 44 2.76 -6.40 -4.26
C LEU A 44 3.98 -6.28 -5.18
N HIS A 45 3.97 -5.32 -6.10
CA HIS A 45 5.08 -5.09 -7.04
C HIS A 45 6.02 -3.97 -6.59
N ASP A 46 5.51 -2.92 -5.94
CA ASP A 46 6.31 -1.75 -5.57
C ASP A 46 5.64 -0.93 -4.46
N TYR A 47 6.41 0.01 -3.89
CA TYR A 47 5.88 1.02 -2.98
C TYR A 47 6.63 2.35 -3.13
N TYR A 48 5.92 3.45 -2.91
CA TYR A 48 6.40 4.81 -3.16
C TYR A 48 6.27 5.65 -1.90
N GLY A 49 7.40 6.13 -1.38
CA GLY A 49 7.43 7.12 -0.30
C GLY A 49 7.24 8.54 -0.80
N ARG A 50 7.13 9.49 0.15
CA ARG A 50 6.84 10.91 -0.11
C ARG A 50 7.77 11.63 -1.08
N GLY A 51 8.99 11.13 -1.30
CA GLY A 51 9.96 11.75 -2.21
C GLY A 51 9.69 11.50 -3.71
N LYS A 52 8.73 10.65 -4.07
CA LYS A 52 8.43 10.34 -5.47
C LYS A 52 7.45 11.36 -6.06
N THR A 53 7.79 11.92 -7.22
CA THR A 53 6.86 12.81 -7.94
C THR A 53 5.78 12.02 -8.68
N PRO A 54 4.63 12.63 -9.02
CA PRO A 54 3.59 11.97 -9.79
C PRO A 54 4.10 11.36 -11.11
N GLU A 55 5.00 12.05 -11.81
CA GLU A 55 5.58 11.59 -13.08
C GLU A 55 6.46 10.36 -12.89
N GLN A 56 7.22 10.31 -11.79
CA GLN A 56 8.05 9.17 -11.45
C GLN A 56 7.21 7.94 -11.11
N ILE A 57 6.15 8.12 -10.33
CA ILE A 57 5.19 7.06 -10.00
C ILE A 57 4.52 6.56 -11.28
N ALA A 58 3.95 7.46 -12.09
CA ALA A 58 3.27 7.09 -13.34
C ALA A 58 4.20 6.39 -14.34
N ARG A 59 5.49 6.74 -14.37
CA ARG A 59 6.49 6.04 -15.19
C ARG A 59 6.77 4.65 -14.65
N SER A 60 6.92 4.48 -13.34
CA SER A 60 7.13 3.17 -12.70
C SER A 60 5.93 2.26 -12.93
N VAL A 61 4.70 2.74 -12.72
CA VAL A 61 3.46 1.97 -12.99
C VAL A 61 3.41 1.51 -14.45
N ARG A 62 3.67 2.40 -15.41
CA ARG A 62 3.71 2.03 -16.84
C ARG A 62 4.80 1.00 -17.17
N GLN A 63 5.90 1.00 -16.43
CA GLN A 63 6.95 0.01 -16.61
C GLN A 63 6.49 -1.35 -16.08
N HIS A 64 5.95 -1.40 -14.87
CA HIS A 64 5.36 -2.63 -14.29
C HIS A 64 4.28 -3.21 -15.19
N MET A 65 3.39 -2.38 -15.75
CA MET A 65 2.37 -2.85 -16.71
C MET A 65 2.96 -3.48 -17.99
N ARG A 66 4.10 -2.98 -18.48
CA ARG A 66 4.73 -3.49 -19.72
C ARG A 66 5.47 -4.80 -19.50
N THR A 67 5.95 -5.04 -18.29
CA THR A 67 6.74 -6.21 -17.91
C THR A 67 5.95 -7.17 -17.03
N TYR A 68 4.65 -6.93 -16.87
CA TYR A 68 3.80 -7.79 -16.07
C TYR A 68 3.66 -9.14 -16.75
N GLU A 69 4.00 -10.18 -16.01
CA GLU A 69 3.79 -11.58 -16.36
C GLU A 69 2.93 -12.17 -15.25
N PRO A 70 1.72 -12.68 -15.54
CA PRO A 70 0.89 -13.32 -14.53
C PRO A 70 1.63 -14.48 -13.88
N LEU A 71 1.53 -14.62 -12.56
CA LEU A 71 2.09 -15.77 -11.86
C LEU A 71 1.19 -17.02 -11.92
N LEU A 72 -0.07 -16.84 -12.32
CA LEU A 72 -1.04 -17.89 -12.58
C LEU A 72 -1.67 -17.59 -13.93
N ASP A 73 -1.68 -18.57 -14.82
CA ASP A 73 -2.48 -18.50 -16.04
C ASP A 73 -3.96 -18.59 -15.61
N ASP A 74 -4.79 -17.63 -16.01
CA ASP A 74 -6.24 -17.64 -15.79
C ASP A 74 -6.96 -18.79 -16.56
N ASP A 75 -6.21 -19.74 -17.14
CA ASP A 75 -6.72 -20.89 -17.92
C ASP A 75 -7.20 -22.08 -17.05
N GLU A 76 -7.26 -21.93 -15.72
CA GLU A 76 -7.97 -22.87 -14.83
C GLU A 76 -9.41 -22.40 -14.53
N GLU A 77 -10.25 -22.22 -15.56
CA GLU A 77 -11.72 -22.38 -15.50
C GLU A 77 -12.29 -23.06 -16.75
#